data_AF-A0AA96JQ25-F1
#
_entry.id   AF-A0AA96JQ25-F1
#
_cell.length_a   1.000
_cell.length_b   1.000
_cell.length_c   1.000
_cell.angle_alpha   90.00
_cell.angle_beta   90.00
_cell.angle_gamma   90.00
#
_symmetry.space_group_name_H-M   'P 1'
#
loop_
_entity.id
_entity.type
_entity.pdbx_description
1 polymer ?
#
loop_
_entity_poly.entity_id
_entity_poly.type
_entity_poly.pdbx_seq_one_letter_code
_entity_poly.pdbx_strand_id
1 'polypeptide(L)'
;MQQRTHAAHPQGSAPPGRFDWPFAIHPTRIAWHAAMAIVRPAAAAMAGWSLYVVARHYGVPAFLALFAVAVFDGIGLGCLYQATEAVKAGRSAAAAGLATLSMAGVSISLNVQHARIIHGGHPAEIMFSTPAVGLLILSALSWSAIRAEARAARGESPMRLPAYGLWGWILAPQQAAGALQQRAVDHVTSGASPAHQPASLPPARNIEDVIAAEFAEIGPAAAVQRVAAANPNADDAEIADILATYQVTLTAAQVGLLLERAAVPTVRLDRVPQPPATDEHPALDPAQAMRGDAPQVNGMSLAGAIATMARHLGGLDADAKTIVQRLALQGMATDTAYVRAALSRARKAEAKAEVDAAANQQRTERSSGTGFYP
;
A
#
# COMPACT_ATOMS: atom_id res chain seq x y z
N MET A 1 -37.32 7.23 30.21
CA MET A 1 -36.76 8.27 29.32
C MET A 1 -35.26 8.38 29.57
N GLN A 2 -34.44 7.68 28.78
CA GLN A 2 -32.98 7.79 28.82
C GLN A 2 -32.53 8.29 27.46
N GLN A 3 -32.01 9.52 27.41
CA GLN A 3 -31.46 10.13 26.21
C GLN A 3 -30.11 9.46 25.88
N ARG A 4 -30.05 8.76 24.74
CA ARG A 4 -28.79 8.34 24.12
C ARG A 4 -28.18 9.54 23.41
N THR A 5 -27.06 10.03 23.94
CA THR A 5 -26.18 10.98 23.25
C THR A 5 -25.40 10.23 22.18
N HIS A 6 -25.65 10.55 20.91
CA HIS A 6 -24.84 10.11 19.78
C HIS A 6 -23.52 10.90 19.76
N ALA A 7 -22.41 10.23 20.04
CA ALA A 7 -21.07 10.78 19.84
C ALA A 7 -20.76 10.79 18.33
N ALA A 8 -20.45 11.97 17.79
CA ALA A 8 -20.02 12.15 16.42
C ALA A 8 -18.64 11.51 16.20
N HIS A 9 -18.52 10.65 15.18
CA HIS A 9 -17.24 10.13 14.73
C HIS A 9 -16.45 11.23 13.98
N PRO A 10 -15.14 11.40 14.24
CA PRO A 10 -14.30 12.30 13.47
C PRO A 10 -14.12 11.74 12.05
N GLN A 11 -14.47 12.55 11.04
CA GLN A 11 -14.19 12.29 9.63
C GLN A 11 -12.68 12.21 9.42
N GLY A 12 -12.18 11.01 9.15
CA GLY A 12 -10.79 10.79 8.75
C GLY A 12 -10.53 11.44 7.39
N SER A 13 -9.48 12.25 7.31
CA SER A 13 -8.99 12.85 6.08
C SER A 13 -8.64 11.76 5.05
N ALA A 14 -9.22 11.87 3.86
CA ALA A 14 -8.92 10.99 2.73
C ALA A 14 -7.42 11.05 2.37
N PRO A 15 -6.78 9.91 2.06
CA PRO A 15 -5.41 9.90 1.59
C PRO A 15 -5.30 10.60 0.21
N PRO A 16 -4.15 11.23 -0.10
CA PRO A 16 -3.96 11.92 -1.37
C PRO A 16 -4.14 10.95 -2.56
N GLY A 17 -4.96 11.38 -3.52
CA GLY A 17 -5.39 10.61 -4.69
C GLY A 17 -4.23 10.00 -5.47
N ARG A 18 -4.32 8.68 -5.71
CA ARG A 18 -3.45 7.97 -6.64
C ARG A 18 -3.82 8.38 -8.06
N PHE A 19 -2.82 8.84 -8.80
CA PHE A 19 -2.91 9.18 -10.21
C PHE A 19 -2.94 7.89 -11.06
N ASP A 20 -4.13 7.46 -11.50
CA ASP A 20 -4.29 6.24 -12.32
C ASP A 20 -4.25 6.60 -13.82
N TRP A 21 -3.17 6.15 -14.49
CA TRP A 21 -2.94 6.38 -15.92
C TRP A 21 -3.61 5.29 -16.77
N PRO A 22 -4.27 5.61 -17.90
CA PRO A 22 -5.04 4.65 -18.71
C PRO A 22 -4.19 3.61 -19.47
N PHE A 23 -2.85 3.74 -19.40
CA PHE A 23 -1.88 2.77 -19.95
C PHE A 23 -1.00 2.16 -18.86
N ALA A 24 -1.47 2.05 -17.62
CA ALA A 24 -0.75 1.36 -16.56
C ALA A 24 -0.62 -0.14 -16.89
N ILE A 25 0.35 -0.48 -17.75
CA ILE A 25 0.96 -1.79 -17.82
C ILE A 25 1.34 -2.10 -16.38
N HIS A 26 0.65 -3.00 -15.71
CA HIS A 26 0.98 -3.36 -14.33
C HIS A 26 2.43 -3.86 -14.32
N PRO A 27 3.41 -3.04 -13.90
CA PRO A 27 4.83 -3.38 -14.07
C PRO A 27 5.17 -4.64 -13.28
N THR A 28 4.36 -4.94 -12.27
CA THR A 28 4.38 -6.15 -11.46
C THR A 28 4.12 -7.45 -12.23
N ARG A 29 3.23 -7.46 -13.25
CA ARG A 29 2.96 -8.70 -14.02
C ARG A 29 4.09 -9.03 -14.98
N ILE A 30 4.64 -8.03 -15.69
CA ILE A 30 5.79 -8.24 -16.57
C ILE A 30 7.02 -8.61 -15.74
N ALA A 31 7.27 -7.90 -14.64
CA ALA A 31 8.35 -8.23 -13.72
C ALA A 31 8.22 -9.65 -13.15
N TRP A 32 7.00 -10.09 -12.82
CA TRP A 32 6.72 -11.45 -12.39
C TRP A 32 7.08 -12.50 -13.45
N HIS A 33 6.61 -12.31 -14.69
CA HIS A 33 6.92 -13.24 -15.78
C HIS A 33 8.41 -13.27 -16.11
N ALA A 34 9.07 -12.10 -16.12
CA ALA A 34 10.52 -12.01 -16.31
C ALA A 34 11.28 -12.72 -15.20
N ALA A 35 10.92 -12.50 -13.93
CA ALA A 35 11.51 -13.19 -12.80
C ALA A 35 11.33 -14.72 -12.91
N MET A 36 10.12 -15.18 -13.24
CA MET A 36 9.85 -16.61 -13.41
C MET A 36 10.59 -17.22 -14.62
N ALA A 37 10.79 -16.46 -15.69
CA ALA A 37 11.56 -16.88 -16.85
C ALA A 37 13.05 -17.08 -16.52
N ILE A 38 13.58 -16.42 -15.48
CA ILE A 38 14.96 -16.60 -15.00
C ILE A 38 15.03 -17.70 -13.94
N VAL A 39 14.15 -17.64 -12.94
CA VAL A 39 14.18 -18.54 -11.77
C VAL A 39 14.00 -19.99 -12.17
N ARG A 40 13.07 -20.29 -13.09
CA ARG A 40 12.78 -21.67 -13.51
C ARG A 40 13.97 -22.35 -14.21
N PRO A 41 14.56 -21.81 -15.29
CA PRO A 41 15.71 -22.45 -15.91
C PRO A 41 16.93 -22.45 -15.00
N ALA A 42 17.14 -21.43 -14.17
CA ALA A 42 18.24 -21.43 -13.20
C ALA A 42 18.10 -22.57 -12.18
N ALA A 43 16.90 -22.75 -11.61
CA ALA A 43 16.64 -23.83 -10.67
C ALA A 43 16.77 -25.22 -11.33
N ALA A 44 16.26 -25.38 -12.55
CA ALA A 44 16.41 -26.61 -13.32
C ALA A 44 17.89 -26.91 -13.64
N ALA A 45 18.64 -25.90 -14.08
CA ALA A 45 20.08 -26.04 -14.35
C ALA A 45 20.87 -26.41 -13.08
N MET A 46 20.55 -25.79 -11.93
CA MET A 46 21.19 -26.14 -10.66
C MET A 46 20.88 -27.57 -10.22
N ALA A 47 19.61 -27.99 -10.27
CA ALA A 47 19.20 -29.34 -9.91
C ALA A 47 19.81 -30.38 -10.86
N GLY A 48 19.77 -30.11 -12.17
CA GLY A 48 20.34 -30.96 -13.20
C GLY A 48 21.87 -31.07 -13.08
N TRP A 49 22.55 -29.98 -12.78
CA TRP A 49 23.99 -30.02 -12.51
C TRP A 49 24.31 -30.88 -11.28
N SER A 50 23.58 -30.72 -10.18
CA SER A 50 23.78 -31.55 -8.98
C SER A 50 23.58 -33.03 -9.24
N LEU A 51 22.49 -33.40 -9.90
CA LEU A 51 22.23 -34.79 -10.24
C LEU A 51 23.29 -35.34 -11.22
N TYR A 52 23.73 -34.54 -12.19
CA TYR A 52 24.81 -34.92 -13.09
C TYR A 52 26.10 -35.20 -12.32
N VAL A 53 26.53 -34.30 -11.43
CA VAL A 53 27.77 -34.49 -10.65
C VAL A 53 27.67 -35.72 -9.74
N VAL A 54 26.55 -35.90 -9.04
CA VAL A 54 26.32 -37.08 -8.21
C VAL A 54 26.36 -38.36 -9.06
N ALA A 55 25.66 -38.41 -10.19
CA ALA A 55 25.67 -39.57 -11.07
C ALA A 55 27.08 -39.89 -11.61
N ARG A 56 27.83 -38.87 -12.01
CA ARG A 56 29.22 -39.02 -12.48
C ARG A 56 30.15 -39.52 -11.37
N HIS A 57 29.95 -39.05 -10.13
CA HIS A 57 30.71 -39.52 -8.97
C HIS A 57 30.52 -41.03 -8.72
N TYR A 58 29.32 -41.54 -8.94
CA TYR A 58 29.01 -42.98 -8.85
C TYR A 58 29.32 -43.78 -10.13
N GLY A 59 30.08 -43.20 -11.08
CA GLY A 59 30.56 -43.93 -12.26
C GLY A 59 29.57 -44.04 -13.42
N VAL A 60 28.40 -43.38 -13.35
CA VAL A 60 27.44 -43.38 -14.47
C VAL A 60 28.05 -42.66 -15.68
N PRO A 61 28.10 -43.27 -16.88
CA PRO A 61 28.60 -42.62 -18.10
C PRO A 61 27.95 -41.26 -18.38
N ALA A 62 28.70 -40.30 -18.93
CA ALA A 62 28.25 -38.91 -19.05
C ALA A 62 26.92 -38.74 -19.81
N PHE A 63 26.75 -39.48 -20.90
CA PHE A 63 25.50 -39.48 -21.66
C PHE A 63 24.33 -39.98 -20.82
N LEU A 64 24.47 -41.11 -20.11
CA LEU A 64 23.42 -41.66 -19.24
C LEU A 64 23.11 -40.75 -18.05
N ALA A 65 24.12 -40.06 -17.49
CA ALA A 65 23.90 -39.07 -16.44
C ALA A 65 23.02 -37.91 -16.94
N LEU A 66 23.19 -37.48 -18.20
CA LEU A 66 22.36 -36.45 -18.81
C LEU A 66 20.92 -36.93 -19.03
N PHE A 67 20.71 -38.20 -19.41
CA PHE A 67 19.35 -38.78 -19.44
C PHE A 67 18.72 -38.87 -18.04
N ALA A 68 19.50 -39.22 -17.02
CA ALA A 68 18.99 -39.26 -15.65
C ALA A 68 18.46 -37.88 -15.21
N VAL A 69 19.17 -36.80 -15.57
CA VAL A 69 18.70 -35.42 -15.37
C VAL A 69 17.37 -35.17 -16.10
N ALA A 70 17.30 -35.47 -17.39
CA ALA A 70 16.09 -35.25 -18.19
C ALA A 70 14.88 -36.05 -17.66
N VAL A 71 15.08 -37.30 -17.23
CA VAL A 71 14.04 -38.15 -16.66
C VAL A 71 13.58 -37.60 -15.31
N PHE A 72 14.52 -37.20 -14.43
CA PHE A 72 14.20 -36.64 -13.12
C PHE A 72 13.35 -35.36 -13.25
N ASP A 73 13.80 -34.41 -14.07
CA ASP A 73 13.07 -33.16 -14.30
C ASP A 73 11.73 -33.40 -15.00
N GLY A 74 11.68 -34.33 -15.97
CA GLY A 74 10.44 -34.71 -16.65
C GLY A 74 9.39 -35.28 -15.69
N ILE A 75 9.80 -36.16 -14.76
CA ILE A 75 8.92 -36.70 -13.72
C ILE A 75 8.45 -35.58 -12.78
N GLY A 76 9.37 -34.71 -12.33
CA GLY A 76 9.04 -33.59 -11.45
C GLY A 76 8.02 -32.64 -12.07
N LEU A 77 8.22 -32.26 -13.34
CA LEU A 77 7.29 -31.44 -14.12
C LEU A 77 5.95 -32.14 -14.32
N GLY A 78 5.96 -33.46 -14.58
CA GLY A 78 4.75 -34.27 -14.69
C GLY A 78 3.93 -34.28 -13.39
N CYS A 79 4.58 -34.47 -12.24
CA CYS A 79 3.93 -34.41 -10.93
C CYS A 79 3.30 -33.03 -10.67
N LEU A 80 4.04 -31.96 -10.98
CA LEU A 80 3.58 -30.59 -10.79
C LEU A 80 2.39 -30.25 -11.71
N TYR A 81 2.44 -30.71 -12.96
CA TYR A 81 1.36 -30.55 -13.93
C TYR A 81 0.09 -31.27 -13.44
N GLN A 82 0.21 -32.55 -13.06
CA GLN A 82 -0.92 -33.34 -12.56
C GLN A 82 -1.52 -32.75 -11.28
N ALA A 83 -0.70 -32.23 -10.37
CA ALA A 83 -1.16 -31.54 -9.17
C ALA A 83 -1.94 -30.26 -9.54
N THR A 84 -1.43 -29.48 -10.50
CA THR A 84 -2.08 -28.26 -10.97
C THR A 84 -3.43 -28.55 -11.63
N GLU A 85 -3.50 -29.56 -12.51
CA GLU A 85 -4.75 -29.96 -13.17
C GLU A 85 -5.75 -30.56 -12.17
N ALA A 86 -5.30 -31.32 -11.18
CA ALA A 86 -6.16 -31.80 -10.10
C ALA A 86 -6.76 -30.64 -9.29
N VAL A 87 -5.94 -29.64 -8.92
CA VAL A 87 -6.40 -28.45 -8.18
C VAL A 87 -7.39 -27.63 -9.00
N LYS A 88 -7.11 -27.36 -10.29
CA LYS A 88 -8.03 -26.64 -11.19
C LYS A 88 -9.36 -27.37 -11.34
N ALA A 89 -9.32 -28.69 -11.50
CA ALA A 89 -10.52 -29.53 -11.63
C ALA A 89 -11.28 -29.69 -10.30
N GLY A 90 -10.81 -29.11 -9.19
CA GLY A 90 -11.43 -29.28 -7.87
C GLY A 90 -11.33 -30.70 -7.30
N ARG A 91 -10.48 -31.56 -7.89
CA ARG A 91 -10.26 -32.94 -7.44
C ARG A 91 -9.22 -32.97 -6.32
N SER A 92 -9.16 -34.09 -5.60
CA SER A 92 -8.08 -34.31 -4.64
C SER A 92 -6.72 -34.32 -5.36
N ALA A 93 -5.86 -33.37 -5.00
CA ALA A 93 -4.48 -33.29 -5.48
C ALA A 93 -3.49 -33.99 -4.53
N ALA A 94 -3.97 -34.80 -3.57
CA ALA A 94 -3.14 -35.37 -2.52
C ALA A 94 -1.99 -36.24 -3.05
N ALA A 95 -2.29 -37.17 -3.96
CA ALA A 95 -1.27 -38.06 -4.53
C ALA A 95 -0.22 -37.31 -5.35
N ALA A 96 -0.64 -36.39 -6.22
CA ALA A 96 0.27 -35.59 -7.04
C ALA A 96 1.08 -34.58 -6.19
N GLY A 97 0.47 -34.02 -5.15
CA GLY A 97 1.15 -33.17 -4.16
C GLY A 97 2.19 -33.95 -3.37
N LEU A 98 1.87 -35.16 -2.91
CA LEU A 98 2.82 -36.04 -2.22
C LEU A 98 3.97 -36.43 -3.15
N ALA A 99 3.69 -36.80 -4.40
CA ALA A 99 4.72 -37.11 -5.39
C ALA A 99 5.64 -35.92 -5.65
N THR A 100 5.08 -34.71 -5.75
CA THR A 100 5.87 -33.46 -5.90
C THR A 100 6.76 -33.23 -4.67
N LEU A 101 6.22 -33.43 -3.46
CA LEU A 101 6.98 -33.32 -2.22
C LEU A 101 8.11 -34.36 -2.14
N SER A 102 7.85 -35.60 -2.55
CA SER A 102 8.86 -36.66 -2.62
C SER A 102 9.97 -36.30 -3.60
N MET A 103 9.64 -35.83 -4.80
CA MET A 103 10.63 -35.38 -5.79
C MET A 103 11.46 -34.21 -5.27
N ALA A 104 10.84 -33.25 -4.60
CA ALA A 104 11.56 -32.14 -3.96
C ALA A 104 12.51 -32.65 -2.85
N GLY A 105 12.08 -33.63 -2.04
CA GLY A 105 12.92 -34.27 -1.03
C GLY A 105 14.14 -34.98 -1.63
N VAL A 106 13.94 -35.73 -2.72
CA VAL A 106 15.05 -36.36 -3.46
C VAL A 106 15.99 -35.29 -4.04
N SER A 107 15.46 -34.21 -4.61
CA SER A 107 16.26 -33.09 -5.12
C SER A 107 17.12 -32.46 -4.03
N ILE A 108 16.56 -32.19 -2.85
CA ILE A 108 17.31 -31.67 -1.69
C ILE A 108 18.43 -32.64 -1.29
N SER A 109 18.14 -33.94 -1.20
CA SER A 109 19.15 -34.94 -0.85
C SER A 109 20.31 -34.98 -1.85
N LEU A 110 20.01 -34.92 -3.15
CA LEU A 110 21.01 -34.88 -4.22
C LEU A 110 21.85 -33.59 -4.19
N ASN A 111 21.22 -32.45 -3.93
CA ASN A 111 21.91 -31.16 -3.78
C ASN A 111 22.88 -31.16 -2.58
N VAL A 112 22.47 -31.74 -1.45
CA VAL A 112 23.34 -31.92 -0.28
C VAL A 112 24.51 -32.85 -0.61
N GLN A 113 24.26 -33.97 -1.30
CA GLN A 113 25.35 -34.87 -1.72
C GLN A 113 26.32 -34.18 -2.67
N HIS A 114 25.84 -33.41 -3.64
CA HIS A 114 26.70 -32.62 -4.53
C HIS A 114 27.59 -31.67 -3.74
N ALA A 115 27.04 -30.92 -2.79
CA ALA A 115 27.80 -30.01 -1.93
C ALA A 115 28.92 -30.73 -1.15
N ARG A 116 28.65 -31.95 -0.68
CA ARG A 116 29.64 -32.80 0.01
C ARG A 116 30.73 -33.29 -0.92
N ILE A 117 30.37 -33.71 -2.14
CA ILE A 117 31.32 -34.18 -3.17
C ILE A 117 32.32 -33.08 -3.54
N ILE A 118 31.89 -31.81 -3.59
CA ILE A 118 32.77 -30.68 -3.88
C ILE A 118 33.45 -30.07 -2.64
N HIS A 119 33.26 -30.68 -1.46
CA HIS A 119 33.79 -30.20 -0.17
C HIS A 119 33.40 -28.75 0.18
N GLY A 120 32.20 -28.30 -0.23
CA GLY A 120 31.73 -26.93 -0.01
C GLY A 120 31.24 -26.61 1.41
N GLY A 121 31.14 -27.63 2.27
CA GLY A 121 30.64 -27.51 3.65
C GLY A 121 29.15 -27.16 3.75
N HIS A 122 28.68 -26.89 4.97
CA HIS A 122 27.28 -26.58 5.25
C HIS A 122 26.70 -25.38 4.47
N PRO A 123 27.43 -24.28 4.23
CA PRO A 123 26.90 -23.18 3.44
C PRO A 123 26.52 -23.60 2.01
N ALA A 124 27.33 -24.47 1.38
CA ALA A 124 27.02 -25.01 0.06
C ALA A 124 25.79 -25.92 0.08
N GLU A 125 25.64 -26.77 1.11
CA GLU A 125 24.45 -27.63 1.28
C GLU A 125 23.15 -26.81 1.29
N ILE A 126 23.13 -25.69 2.02
CA ILE A 126 21.99 -24.77 2.09
C ILE A 126 21.76 -24.09 0.74
N MET A 127 22.83 -23.56 0.14
CA MET A 127 22.74 -22.82 -1.13
C MET A 127 22.20 -23.70 -2.27
N PHE A 128 22.67 -24.94 -2.38
CA PHE A 128 22.19 -25.87 -3.42
C PHE A 128 20.78 -26.39 -3.15
N SER A 129 20.35 -26.49 -1.90
CA SER A 129 19.00 -26.96 -1.56
C SER A 129 17.92 -25.87 -1.67
N THR A 130 18.33 -24.60 -1.57
CA THR A 130 17.42 -23.44 -1.54
C THR A 130 16.48 -23.37 -2.75
N PRO A 131 16.92 -23.58 -4.01
CA PRO A 131 16.02 -23.55 -5.17
C PRO A 131 14.88 -24.57 -5.09
N ALA A 132 15.16 -25.81 -4.63
CA ALA A 132 14.14 -26.85 -4.50
C ALA A 132 13.10 -26.48 -3.44
N VAL A 133 13.55 -25.96 -2.29
CA VAL A 133 12.66 -25.48 -1.21
C VAL A 133 11.84 -24.28 -1.68
N GLY A 134 12.48 -23.30 -2.32
CA GLY A 134 11.82 -22.09 -2.81
C GLY A 134 10.73 -22.40 -3.85
N LEU A 135 11.00 -23.29 -4.80
CA LEU A 135 10.02 -23.72 -5.80
C LEU A 135 8.85 -24.49 -5.17
N LEU A 136 9.10 -25.30 -4.15
CA LEU A 136 8.05 -26.03 -3.43
C LEU A 136 7.11 -25.06 -2.69
N ILE A 137 7.67 -24.07 -1.98
CA ILE A 137 6.90 -23.02 -1.30
C ILE A 137 6.07 -22.24 -2.33
N LEU A 138 6.70 -21.81 -3.43
CA LEU A 138 6.01 -21.05 -4.46
C LEU A 138 4.88 -21.85 -5.10
N SER A 139 5.10 -23.15 -5.34
CA SER A 139 4.07 -24.05 -5.88
C SER A 139 2.90 -24.17 -4.92
N ALA A 140 3.15 -24.36 -3.62
CA ALA A 140 2.12 -24.42 -2.59
C ALA A 140 1.29 -23.13 -2.51
N LEU A 141 1.94 -21.95 -2.58
CA LEU A 141 1.28 -20.65 -2.62
C LEU A 141 0.44 -20.47 -3.90
N SER A 142 0.94 -20.91 -5.05
CA SER A 142 0.19 -20.81 -6.32
C SER A 142 -1.07 -21.67 -6.29
N TRP A 143 -0.99 -22.89 -5.73
CA TRP A 143 -2.13 -23.78 -5.62
C TRP A 143 -3.14 -23.34 -4.56
N SER A 144 -2.71 -22.64 -3.50
CA SER A 144 -3.63 -22.13 -2.49
C SER A 144 -4.57 -21.07 -3.07
N ALA A 145 -4.04 -20.17 -3.90
CA ALA A 145 -4.82 -19.15 -4.62
C ALA A 145 -5.83 -19.79 -5.58
N ILE A 146 -5.37 -20.69 -6.47
CA ILE A 146 -6.25 -21.39 -7.44
C ILE A 146 -7.35 -22.17 -6.71
N ARG A 147 -7.00 -22.83 -5.60
CA ARG A 147 -7.98 -23.61 -4.82
C ARG A 147 -8.98 -22.71 -4.10
N ALA A 148 -8.59 -21.51 -3.69
CA ALA A 148 -9.52 -20.53 -3.12
C ALA A 148 -10.50 -20.00 -4.17
N GLU A 149 -10.01 -19.64 -5.36
CA GLU A 149 -10.86 -19.20 -6.49
C GLU A 149 -11.83 -20.30 -6.93
N ALA A 150 -11.34 -21.53 -7.10
CA ALA A 150 -12.18 -22.66 -7.52
C ALA A 150 -13.27 -22.98 -6.50
N ARG A 151 -13.01 -22.82 -5.19
CA ARG A 151 -14.03 -22.99 -4.13
C ARG A 151 -15.03 -21.85 -4.13
N ALA A 152 -14.56 -20.61 -4.25
CA ALA A 152 -15.43 -19.44 -4.33
C ALA A 152 -16.41 -19.54 -5.51
N ALA A 153 -15.93 -20.00 -6.68
CA ALA A 153 -16.77 -20.24 -7.86
C ALA A 153 -17.86 -21.30 -7.64
N ARG A 154 -17.65 -22.26 -6.72
CA ARG A 154 -18.64 -23.27 -6.34
C ARG A 154 -19.52 -22.86 -5.15
N GLY A 155 -19.37 -21.64 -4.63
CA GLY A 155 -20.06 -21.19 -3.42
C GLY A 155 -19.59 -21.90 -2.14
N GLU A 156 -18.48 -22.65 -2.21
CA GLU A 156 -17.89 -23.35 -1.07
C GLU A 156 -17.09 -22.35 -0.23
N SER A 157 -17.38 -22.28 1.08
CA SER A 157 -16.54 -21.50 1.99
C SER A 157 -15.35 -22.34 2.43
N PRO A 158 -14.09 -21.91 2.19
CA PRO A 158 -12.93 -22.67 2.65
C PRO A 158 -12.94 -22.78 4.17
N MET A 159 -12.62 -23.98 4.68
CA MET A 159 -12.38 -24.18 6.11
C MET A 159 -11.34 -23.17 6.58
N ARG A 160 -11.75 -22.25 7.46
CA ARG A 160 -10.83 -21.30 8.08
C ARG A 160 -10.03 -22.05 9.15
N LEU A 161 -8.71 -21.97 9.06
CA LEU A 161 -7.83 -22.44 10.13
C LEU A 161 -8.22 -21.72 11.44
N PRO A 162 -8.11 -22.40 12.58
CA PRO A 162 -8.28 -21.72 13.86
C PRO A 162 -7.31 -20.54 13.95
N ALA A 163 -7.77 -19.42 14.48
CA ALA A 163 -7.04 -18.15 14.52
C ALA A 163 -5.92 -18.13 15.59
N TYR A 164 -5.12 -19.19 15.64
CA TYR A 164 -3.90 -19.20 16.43
C TYR A 164 -2.81 -18.46 15.67
N GLY A 165 -2.18 -17.48 16.31
CA GLY A 165 -0.94 -16.90 15.81
C GLY A 165 0.19 -17.95 15.77
N LEU A 166 1.31 -17.61 15.12
CA LEU A 166 2.50 -18.47 15.03
C LEU A 166 2.91 -19.04 16.40
N TRP A 167 2.88 -18.21 17.44
CA TRP A 167 3.22 -18.62 18.81
C TRP A 167 2.24 -19.62 19.41
N GLY A 168 0.96 -19.61 19.02
CA GLY A 168 0.00 -20.62 19.46
C GLY A 168 0.35 -22.00 18.92
N TRP A 169 0.85 -22.08 17.69
CA TRP A 169 1.32 -23.33 17.10
C TRP A 169 2.62 -23.85 17.74
N ILE A 170 3.51 -22.94 18.14
CA ILE A 170 4.79 -23.30 18.76
C ILE A 170 4.62 -23.71 20.22
N LEU A 171 3.88 -22.92 21.01
CA LEU A 171 3.76 -23.10 22.46
C LEU A 171 2.71 -24.15 22.84
N ALA A 172 1.69 -24.35 22.02
CA ALA A 172 0.56 -25.23 22.31
C ALA A 172 0.19 -26.13 21.11
N PRO A 173 1.14 -26.93 20.58
CA PRO A 173 0.93 -27.66 19.33
C PRO A 173 -0.22 -28.67 19.41
N GLN A 174 -0.40 -29.35 20.54
CA GLN A 174 -1.46 -30.34 20.72
C GLN A 174 -2.85 -29.71 20.73
N GLN A 175 -3.00 -28.54 21.36
CA GLN A 175 -4.27 -27.81 21.43
C GLN A 175 -4.63 -27.20 20.08
N ALA A 176 -3.64 -26.63 19.38
CA ALA A 176 -3.81 -26.12 18.02
C ALA A 176 -4.20 -27.25 17.05
N ALA A 177 -3.55 -28.41 17.14
CA ALA A 177 -3.86 -29.59 16.33
C ALA A 177 -5.26 -30.15 16.65
N GLY A 178 -5.64 -30.26 17.92
CA GLY A 178 -6.96 -30.74 18.34
C GLY A 178 -8.09 -29.82 17.86
N ALA A 179 -7.91 -28.50 17.98
CA ALA A 179 -8.88 -27.53 17.47
C ALA A 179 -8.98 -27.53 15.94
N LEU A 180 -7.86 -27.72 15.24
CA LEU A 180 -7.87 -27.91 13.78
C LEU A 180 -8.64 -29.18 13.40
N GLN A 181 -8.37 -30.30 14.09
CA GLN A 181 -9.05 -31.57 13.85
C GLN A 181 -10.55 -31.45 14.09
N GLN A 182 -10.97 -30.88 15.23
CA GLN A 182 -12.37 -30.70 15.57
C GLN A 182 -13.09 -29.87 14.50
N ARG A 183 -12.50 -28.76 14.07
CA ARG A 183 -13.07 -27.90 13.03
C ARG A 183 -13.11 -28.58 11.66
N ALA A 184 -12.16 -29.47 11.36
CA ALA A 184 -12.17 -30.27 10.14
C ALA A 184 -13.29 -31.30 10.18
N VAL A 185 -13.47 -31.97 11.32
CA VAL A 185 -14.59 -32.88 11.57
C VAL A 185 -15.90 -32.13 11.40
N ASP A 186 -16.08 -31.00 12.08
CA ASP A 186 -17.29 -30.17 11.97
C ASP A 186 -17.57 -29.76 10.53
N HIS A 187 -16.56 -29.35 9.77
CA HIS A 187 -16.72 -28.96 8.36
C HIS A 187 -17.18 -30.13 7.47
N VAL A 188 -16.66 -31.34 7.72
CA VAL A 188 -17.03 -32.54 6.95
C VAL A 188 -18.40 -33.07 7.36
N THR A 189 -18.73 -33.07 8.65
CA THR A 189 -19.96 -33.67 9.18
C THR A 189 -21.18 -32.76 9.05
N SER A 190 -21.00 -31.43 9.14
CA SER A 190 -22.13 -30.50 9.09
C SER A 190 -22.73 -30.34 7.70
N GLY A 191 -22.04 -30.73 6.61
CA GLY A 191 -22.49 -30.61 5.22
C GLY A 191 -22.76 -29.18 4.73
N ALA A 192 -22.90 -28.23 5.66
CA ALA A 192 -23.04 -26.82 5.47
C ALA A 192 -21.67 -26.19 5.77
N SER A 193 -20.92 -25.90 4.71
CA SER A 193 -20.14 -24.66 4.74
C SER A 193 -21.10 -23.58 5.24
N PRO A 194 -20.90 -22.96 6.42
CA PRO A 194 -21.70 -21.81 6.78
C PRO A 194 -21.62 -20.89 5.57
N ALA A 195 -22.80 -20.60 5.00
CA ALA A 195 -22.91 -19.76 3.81
C ALA A 195 -22.00 -18.58 4.07
N HIS A 196 -21.17 -18.24 3.09
CA HIS A 196 -20.44 -17.00 3.11
C HIS A 196 -21.49 -15.94 3.48
N GLN A 197 -21.47 -15.47 4.72
CA GLN A 197 -22.09 -14.21 5.05
C GLN A 197 -21.01 -13.27 4.56
N PRO A 198 -21.08 -12.77 3.30
CA PRO A 198 -20.18 -11.71 2.91
C PRO A 198 -20.25 -10.69 4.04
N ALA A 199 -19.09 -10.23 4.52
CA ALA A 199 -19.06 -9.03 5.35
C ALA A 199 -20.02 -8.08 4.66
N SER A 200 -21.13 -7.75 5.33
CA SER A 200 -22.32 -7.14 4.74
C SER A 200 -21.87 -6.25 3.61
N LEU A 201 -22.15 -6.66 2.35
CA LEU A 201 -21.76 -5.89 1.18
C LEU A 201 -22.05 -4.43 1.53
N PRO A 202 -21.05 -3.51 1.46
CA PRO A 202 -21.38 -2.11 1.62
C PRO A 202 -22.58 -1.87 0.70
N PRO A 203 -23.67 -1.26 1.21
CA PRO A 203 -24.94 -1.18 0.50
C PRO A 203 -24.63 -0.79 -0.93
N ALA A 204 -25.15 -1.56 -1.89
CA ALA A 204 -24.83 -1.41 -3.31
C ALA A 204 -24.91 0.09 -3.63
N ARG A 205 -23.75 0.72 -3.83
CA ARG A 205 -23.71 2.16 -4.09
C ARG A 205 -24.40 2.34 -5.42
N ASN A 206 -25.48 3.13 -5.46
CA ASN A 206 -26.10 3.45 -6.72
C ASN A 206 -25.05 4.15 -7.60
N ILE A 207 -25.12 3.94 -8.91
CA ILE A 207 -24.18 4.55 -9.85
C ILE A 207 -24.18 6.08 -9.67
N GLU A 208 -25.36 6.65 -9.38
CA GLU A 208 -25.54 8.07 -9.02
C GLU A 208 -24.71 8.48 -7.80
N ASP A 209 -24.64 7.66 -6.74
CA ASP A 209 -23.85 7.95 -5.53
C ASP A 209 -22.35 7.91 -5.80
N VAL A 210 -21.92 7.03 -6.72
CA VAL A 210 -20.50 6.94 -7.12
C VAL A 210 -20.09 8.17 -7.92
N ILE A 211 -20.93 8.58 -8.88
CA ILE A 211 -20.68 9.77 -9.70
C ILE A 211 -20.75 11.04 -8.86
N ALA A 212 -21.73 11.15 -7.94
CA ALA A 212 -21.83 12.28 -7.02
C ALA A 212 -20.60 12.38 -6.11
N ALA A 213 -20.09 11.25 -5.60
CA ALA A 213 -18.85 11.22 -4.82
C ALA A 213 -17.63 11.63 -5.66
N GLU A 214 -17.56 11.21 -6.92
CA GLU A 214 -16.49 11.59 -7.84
C GLU A 214 -16.52 13.10 -8.16
N PHE A 215 -17.70 13.66 -8.41
CA PHE A 215 -17.87 15.10 -8.65
C PHE A 215 -17.58 15.95 -7.40
N ALA A 216 -17.87 15.44 -6.20
CA ALA A 216 -17.49 16.09 -4.96
C ALA A 216 -15.96 16.13 -4.77
N GLU A 217 -15.22 15.14 -5.26
CA GLU A 217 -13.76 15.07 -5.14
C GLU A 217 -13.04 16.01 -6.12
N ILE A 218 -13.48 16.07 -7.39
CA ILE A 218 -12.82 16.89 -8.43
C ILE A 218 -13.17 18.39 -8.34
N GLY A 219 -14.25 18.73 -7.63
CA GLY A 219 -14.75 20.09 -7.46
C GLY A 219 -15.60 20.61 -8.64
N PRO A 220 -16.35 21.70 -8.43
CA PRO A 220 -17.42 22.13 -9.34
C PRO A 220 -16.91 22.59 -10.72
N ALA A 221 -15.74 23.22 -10.80
CA ALA A 221 -15.18 23.68 -12.07
C ALA A 221 -14.79 22.51 -13.00
N ALA A 222 -14.13 21.49 -12.44
CA ALA A 222 -13.73 20.30 -13.19
C ALA A 222 -14.96 19.44 -13.58
N ALA A 223 -15.97 19.36 -12.70
CA ALA A 223 -17.23 18.71 -13.00
C ALA A 223 -17.95 19.37 -14.20
N VAL A 224 -18.04 20.71 -14.21
CA VAL A 224 -18.61 21.48 -15.34
C VAL A 224 -17.87 21.20 -16.64
N GLN A 225 -16.54 21.24 -16.64
CA GLN A 225 -15.75 20.97 -17.85
C GLN A 225 -15.96 19.54 -18.37
N ARG A 226 -16.04 18.55 -17.47
CA ARG A 226 -16.25 17.15 -17.84
C ARG A 226 -17.64 16.91 -18.41
N VAL A 227 -18.68 17.50 -17.81
CA VAL A 227 -20.07 17.38 -18.31
C VAL A 227 -20.23 18.11 -19.65
N ALA A 228 -19.63 19.29 -19.80
CA ALA A 228 -19.64 20.04 -21.06
C ALA A 228 -18.91 19.30 -22.19
N ALA A 229 -17.79 18.62 -21.89
CA ALA A 229 -17.06 17.81 -22.86
C ALA A 229 -17.85 16.57 -23.30
N ALA A 230 -18.62 15.96 -22.38
CA ALA A 230 -19.48 14.82 -22.69
C ALA A 230 -20.76 15.21 -23.45
N ASN A 231 -21.22 16.46 -23.32
CA ASN A 231 -22.45 16.98 -23.93
C ASN A 231 -22.15 18.26 -24.74
N PRO A 232 -21.48 18.16 -25.91
CA PRO A 232 -20.98 19.32 -26.64
C PRO A 232 -22.08 20.25 -27.17
N ASN A 233 -23.32 19.76 -27.30
CA ASN A 233 -24.46 20.52 -27.79
C ASN A 233 -25.35 21.08 -26.68
N ALA A 234 -25.07 20.76 -25.41
CA ALA A 234 -25.89 21.21 -24.29
C ALA A 234 -25.64 22.69 -23.98
N ASP A 235 -26.72 23.42 -23.72
CA ASP A 235 -26.63 24.81 -23.26
C ASP A 235 -26.25 24.90 -21.76
N ASP A 236 -25.94 26.10 -21.28
CA ASP A 236 -25.44 26.29 -19.92
C ASP A 236 -26.50 25.96 -18.84
N ALA A 237 -27.79 25.99 -19.17
CA ALA A 237 -28.88 25.61 -18.28
C ALA A 237 -29.06 24.08 -18.23
N GLU A 238 -28.97 23.42 -19.39
CA GLU A 238 -28.99 21.95 -19.50
C GLU A 238 -27.81 21.32 -18.76
N ILE A 239 -26.61 21.91 -18.85
CA ILE A 239 -25.43 21.45 -18.09
C ILE A 239 -25.66 21.59 -16.57
N ALA A 240 -26.30 22.68 -16.13
CA ALA A 240 -26.63 22.88 -14.72
C ALA A 240 -27.65 21.85 -14.21
N ASP A 241 -28.67 21.50 -15.01
CA ASP A 241 -29.66 20.48 -14.67
C ASP A 241 -29.05 19.06 -14.61
N ILE A 242 -28.13 18.74 -15.53
CA ILE A 242 -27.39 17.47 -15.50
C ILE A 242 -26.57 17.38 -14.21
N LEU A 243 -25.86 18.45 -13.82
CA LEU A 243 -25.06 18.50 -12.59
C LEU A 243 -25.92 18.44 -11.32
N ALA A 244 -27.13 19.02 -11.35
CA ALA A 244 -28.08 18.94 -10.24
C ALA A 244 -28.53 17.50 -9.95
N THR A 245 -28.61 16.63 -10.99
CA THR A 245 -28.91 15.20 -10.84
C THR A 245 -27.84 14.48 -9.99
N TYR A 246 -26.61 14.98 -9.99
CA TYR A 246 -25.49 14.46 -9.20
C TYR A 246 -25.18 15.30 -7.96
N GLN A 247 -26.17 16.06 -7.46
CA GLN A 247 -26.09 16.90 -6.26
C GLN A 247 -25.08 18.07 -6.33
N VAL A 248 -24.66 18.47 -7.54
CA VAL A 248 -23.83 19.67 -7.75
C VAL A 248 -24.73 20.84 -8.13
N THR A 249 -25.00 21.74 -7.19
CA THR A 249 -25.89 22.88 -7.41
C THR A 249 -25.13 24.07 -8.00
N LEU A 250 -25.33 24.33 -9.30
CA LEU A 250 -24.80 25.49 -10.01
C LEU A 250 -25.91 26.18 -10.80
N THR A 251 -25.83 27.51 -10.93
CA THR A 251 -26.72 28.27 -11.81
C THR A 251 -26.15 28.32 -13.24
N ALA A 252 -27.01 28.49 -14.25
CA ALA A 252 -26.58 28.65 -15.64
C ALA A 252 -25.54 29.77 -15.82
N ALA A 253 -25.66 30.87 -15.05
CA ALA A 253 -24.68 31.95 -15.04
C ALA A 253 -23.30 31.52 -14.49
N GLN A 254 -23.27 30.66 -13.45
CA GLN A 254 -22.03 30.11 -12.91
C GLN A 254 -21.37 29.12 -13.88
N VAL A 255 -22.18 28.29 -14.56
CA VAL A 255 -21.69 27.39 -15.61
C VAL A 255 -21.08 28.19 -16.76
N GLY A 256 -21.79 29.22 -17.25
CA GLY A 256 -21.29 30.10 -18.30
C GLY A 256 -20.02 30.86 -17.90
N LEU A 257 -19.87 31.23 -16.63
CA LEU A 257 -18.66 31.87 -16.10
C LEU A 257 -17.49 30.88 -16.03
N LEU A 258 -17.74 29.64 -15.61
CA LEU A 258 -16.73 28.58 -15.53
C LEU A 258 -16.28 28.05 -16.90
N LEU A 259 -17.15 28.12 -17.91
CA LEU A 259 -16.86 27.78 -19.30
C LEU A 259 -16.32 28.97 -20.12
N GLU A 260 -16.14 30.14 -19.50
CA GLU A 260 -15.73 31.39 -20.16
C GLU A 260 -16.66 31.82 -21.32
N ARG A 261 -17.92 31.38 -21.29
CA ARG A 261 -18.96 31.69 -22.29
C ARG A 261 -19.75 32.94 -21.94
N ALA A 262 -19.86 33.26 -20.65
CA ALA A 262 -20.56 34.44 -20.16
C ALA A 262 -19.60 35.64 -20.02
N ALA A 263 -20.01 36.81 -20.54
CA ALA A 263 -19.28 38.05 -20.34
C ALA A 263 -19.29 38.43 -18.85
N VAL A 264 -18.09 38.58 -18.27
CA VAL A 264 -17.93 39.05 -16.89
C VAL A 264 -18.54 40.47 -16.79
N PRO A 265 -19.51 40.72 -15.90
CA PRO A 265 -19.98 42.08 -15.68
C PRO A 265 -18.83 42.89 -15.09
N THR A 266 -18.26 43.79 -15.89
CA THR A 266 -17.27 44.76 -15.41
C THR A 266 -17.95 45.73 -14.47
N VAL A 267 -17.87 45.48 -13.16
CA VAL A 267 -18.26 46.44 -12.14
C VAL A 267 -17.22 47.57 -12.13
N ARG A 268 -17.58 48.73 -12.68
CA ARG A 268 -16.82 49.97 -12.48
C ARG A 268 -16.99 50.39 -11.02
N LEU A 269 -15.97 50.15 -10.21
CA LEU A 269 -15.84 50.78 -8.90
C LEU A 269 -15.33 52.20 -9.11
N ASP A 270 -16.18 53.19 -8.88
CA ASP A 270 -15.74 54.59 -8.78
C ASP A 270 -14.80 54.70 -7.57
N ARG A 271 -13.52 54.95 -7.84
CA ARG A 271 -12.55 55.27 -6.79
C ARG A 271 -12.97 56.58 -6.14
N VAL A 272 -13.25 56.53 -4.84
CA VAL A 272 -13.20 57.72 -3.99
C VAL A 272 -11.78 58.32 -4.10
N PRO A 273 -11.63 59.66 -4.26
CA PRO A 273 -10.32 60.28 -4.43
C PRO A 273 -9.38 59.91 -3.30
N GLN A 274 -8.25 59.33 -3.67
CA GLN A 274 -7.15 59.01 -2.76
C GLN A 274 -6.52 60.34 -2.30
N PRO A 275 -6.47 60.65 -0.99
CA PRO A 275 -5.73 61.82 -0.52
C PRO A 275 -4.25 61.66 -0.88
N PRO A 276 -3.54 62.77 -1.17
CA PRO A 276 -2.17 62.74 -1.65
C PRO A 276 -1.27 62.00 -0.66
N ALA A 277 -0.42 61.13 -1.21
CA ALA A 277 0.57 60.38 -0.48
C ALA A 277 1.49 61.34 0.29
N THR A 278 1.50 61.23 1.61
CA THR A 278 2.61 61.68 2.43
C THR A 278 3.70 60.60 2.37
N ASP A 279 4.87 60.98 1.87
CA ASP A 279 6.11 60.19 1.85
C ASP A 279 6.68 60.00 3.27
N GLU A 280 5.95 59.31 4.13
CA GLU A 280 6.46 58.81 5.40
C GLU A 280 6.10 57.33 5.55
N HIS A 281 6.86 56.47 4.88
CA HIS A 281 7.06 55.12 5.40
C HIS A 281 8.10 55.21 6.52
N PRO A 282 7.74 55.01 7.80
CA PRO A 282 8.75 54.88 8.83
C PRO A 282 9.56 53.62 8.52
N ALA A 283 10.82 53.81 8.18
CA ALA A 283 11.79 52.73 8.15
C ALA A 283 11.76 52.04 9.51
N LEU A 284 11.44 50.74 9.52
CA LEU A 284 11.55 49.90 10.71
C LEU A 284 13.01 49.96 11.19
N ASP A 285 13.20 50.57 12.36
CA ASP A 285 14.47 50.71 13.05
C ASP A 285 15.06 49.32 13.34
N PRO A 286 16.27 48.97 12.85
CA PRO A 286 16.88 47.66 13.09
C PRO A 286 17.12 47.36 14.58
N ALA A 287 16.99 48.34 15.48
CA ALA A 287 17.07 48.14 16.92
C ALA A 287 15.80 47.49 17.54
N GLN A 288 14.64 47.49 16.86
CA GLN A 288 13.41 46.86 17.36
C GLN A 288 13.34 45.34 17.13
N ALA A 289 14.23 44.77 16.30
CA ALA A 289 14.30 43.33 16.05
C ALA A 289 14.91 42.51 17.21
N MET A 290 15.39 43.14 18.28
CA MET A 290 15.99 42.49 19.45
C MET A 290 15.19 42.62 20.76
N ARG A 291 13.98 43.18 20.75
CA ARG A 291 13.07 43.15 21.91
C ARG A 291 12.15 41.93 21.81
N GLY A 292 12.17 41.09 22.85
CA GLY A 292 11.58 39.75 22.90
C GLY A 292 10.05 39.64 22.84
N ASP A 293 9.34 40.65 22.33
CA ASP A 293 7.91 40.59 22.10
C ASP A 293 7.65 40.35 20.60
N ALA A 294 7.65 39.07 20.22
CA ALA A 294 7.31 38.67 18.86
C ALA A 294 5.84 39.04 18.57
N PRO A 295 5.53 39.61 17.39
CA PRO A 295 4.16 39.92 17.01
C PRO A 295 3.31 38.64 17.07
N GLN A 296 2.25 38.68 17.88
CA GLN A 296 1.26 37.62 17.99
C GLN A 296 0.09 37.95 17.05
N VAL A 297 -0.27 37.01 16.18
CA VAL A 297 -1.47 37.10 15.33
C VAL A 297 -2.32 35.89 15.67
N ASN A 298 -3.57 36.10 16.08
CA ASN A 298 -4.47 35.04 16.57
C ASN A 298 -3.89 34.20 17.74
N GLY A 299 -3.11 34.82 18.63
CA GLY A 299 -2.48 34.14 19.78
C GLY A 299 -1.31 33.23 19.41
N MET A 300 -0.94 33.15 18.13
CA MET A 300 0.23 32.41 17.67
C MET A 300 1.37 33.39 17.37
N SER A 301 2.59 33.06 17.80
CA SER A 301 3.77 33.83 17.42
C SER A 301 3.99 33.74 15.91
N LEU A 302 4.56 34.78 15.30
CA LEU A 302 4.92 34.76 13.88
C LEU A 302 5.74 33.51 13.48
N ALA A 303 6.66 33.08 14.34
CA ALA A 303 7.42 31.85 14.15
C ALA A 303 6.53 30.58 14.18
N GLY A 304 5.52 30.54 15.06
CA GLY A 304 4.52 29.47 15.09
C GLY A 304 3.64 29.45 13.85
N ALA A 305 3.24 30.62 13.34
CA ALA A 305 2.48 30.73 12.09
C ALA A 305 3.29 30.22 10.89
N ILE A 306 4.59 30.56 10.82
CA ILE A 306 5.50 30.06 9.79
C ILE A 306 5.63 28.54 9.85
N ALA A 307 5.86 27.96 11.03
CA ALA A 307 5.99 26.51 11.19
C ALA A 307 4.69 25.76 10.84
N THR A 308 3.54 26.30 11.24
CA THR A 308 2.22 25.75 10.90
C THR A 308 1.98 25.79 9.39
N MET A 309 2.29 26.92 8.75
CA MET A 309 2.15 27.08 7.30
C MET A 309 3.07 26.12 6.53
N ALA A 310 4.32 25.95 6.96
CA ALA A 310 5.26 25.03 6.34
C ALA A 310 4.76 23.58 6.41
N ARG A 311 4.24 23.14 7.56
CA ARG A 311 3.64 21.80 7.70
C ARG A 311 2.45 21.60 6.76
N HIS A 312 1.63 22.63 6.53
CA HIS A 312 0.52 22.56 5.59
C HIS A 312 0.99 22.46 4.12
N LEU A 313 2.15 23.04 3.79
CA LEU A 313 2.71 23.09 2.44
C LEU A 313 3.63 21.89 2.09
N GLY A 314 3.70 20.86 2.94
CA GLY A 314 4.49 19.65 2.68
C GLY A 314 5.66 19.41 3.64
N GLY A 315 5.72 20.14 4.76
CA GLY A 315 6.71 19.92 5.82
C GLY A 315 7.66 21.10 6.03
N LEU A 316 8.60 20.98 6.98
CA LEU A 316 9.52 22.07 7.32
C LEU A 316 10.55 22.41 6.22
N ASP A 317 10.58 21.64 5.12
CA ASP A 317 11.40 21.88 3.94
C ASP A 317 10.67 22.66 2.83
N ALA A 318 9.46 23.15 3.11
CA ALA A 318 8.71 24.00 2.19
C ALA A 318 9.46 25.28 1.79
N ASP A 319 9.29 25.72 0.54
CA ASP A 319 9.98 26.88 -0.01
C ASP A 319 9.59 28.18 0.72
N ALA A 320 10.61 28.92 1.17
CA ALA A 320 10.43 30.13 1.96
C ALA A 320 9.70 31.24 1.18
N LYS A 321 9.87 31.35 -0.14
CA LYS A 321 9.14 32.35 -0.93
C LYS A 321 7.64 32.06 -0.96
N THR A 322 7.29 30.79 -1.13
CA THR A 322 5.91 30.32 -1.11
C THR A 322 5.24 30.60 0.25
N ILE A 323 5.95 30.37 1.36
CA ILE A 323 5.45 30.68 2.71
C ILE A 323 5.23 32.18 2.88
N VAL A 324 6.17 33.03 2.46
CA VAL A 324 6.02 34.50 2.51
C VAL A 324 4.80 34.95 1.72
N GLN A 325 4.61 34.43 0.51
CA GLN A 325 3.47 34.80 -0.33
C GLN A 325 2.13 34.42 0.33
N ARG A 326 2.06 33.23 0.94
CA ARG A 326 0.86 32.75 1.64
C ARG A 326 0.57 33.54 2.92
N LEU A 327 1.61 33.90 3.68
CA LEU A 327 1.47 34.75 4.86
C LEU A 327 1.03 36.17 4.49
N ALA A 328 1.55 36.73 3.39
CA ALA A 328 1.13 38.04 2.89
C ALA A 328 -0.36 38.05 2.51
N LEU A 329 -0.87 36.98 1.89
CA LEU A 329 -2.31 36.84 1.61
C LEU A 329 -3.17 36.79 2.89
N GLN A 330 -2.59 36.41 4.02
CA GLN A 330 -3.24 36.41 5.34
C GLN A 330 -2.98 37.70 6.13
N GLY A 331 -2.43 38.74 5.50
CA GLY A 331 -2.12 40.01 6.13
C GLY A 331 -0.86 40.00 7.00
N MET A 332 -0.02 38.96 6.91
CA MET A 332 1.24 38.82 7.65
C MET A 332 2.43 39.09 6.71
N ALA A 333 2.87 40.34 6.65
CA ALA A 333 4.08 40.69 5.92
C ALA A 333 5.33 40.21 6.69
N THR A 334 6.18 39.42 6.05
CA THR A 334 7.46 38.97 6.59
C THR A 334 8.46 38.77 5.44
N ASP A 335 9.75 38.79 5.74
CA ASP A 335 10.79 38.61 4.74
C ASP A 335 11.26 37.14 4.65
N THR A 336 11.83 36.78 3.50
CA THR A 336 12.29 35.40 3.24
C THR A 336 13.45 34.98 4.15
N ALA A 337 14.27 35.91 4.64
CA ALA A 337 15.40 35.59 5.52
C ALA A 337 14.91 35.20 6.92
N TYR A 338 13.91 35.90 7.44
CA TYR A 338 13.24 35.58 8.69
C TYR A 338 12.55 34.22 8.63
N VAL A 339 11.83 33.92 7.54
CA VAL A 339 11.19 32.62 7.34
C VAL A 339 12.21 31.48 7.35
N ARG A 340 13.35 31.61 6.65
CA ARG A 340 14.41 30.60 6.66
C ARG A 340 14.98 30.38 8.06
N ALA A 341 15.22 31.47 8.81
CA ALA A 341 15.72 31.37 10.17
C ALA A 341 14.70 30.69 11.11
N ALA A 342 13.41 30.99 10.97
CA ALA A 342 12.33 30.36 11.72
C ALA A 342 12.23 28.86 11.42
N LEU A 343 12.26 28.45 10.14
CA LEU A 343 12.25 27.04 9.75
C LEU A 343 13.49 26.28 10.23
N SER A 344 14.67 26.90 10.17
CA SER A 344 15.89 26.30 10.72
C SER A 344 15.80 26.06 12.22
N ARG A 345 15.19 26.98 12.98
CA ARG A 345 14.97 26.81 14.43
C ARG A 345 13.93 25.73 14.70
N ALA A 346 12.85 25.68 13.91
CA ALA A 346 11.81 24.65 14.02
C ALA A 346 12.38 23.25 13.80
N ARG A 347 13.19 23.04 12.74
CA ARG A 347 13.85 21.75 12.47
C ARG A 347 14.78 21.33 13.61
N LYS A 348 15.55 22.27 14.15
CA LYS A 348 16.43 21.98 15.31
C LYS A 348 15.65 21.62 16.56
N ALA A 349 14.48 22.23 16.78
CA ALA A 349 13.61 21.92 17.91
C ALA A 349 12.98 20.53 17.77
N GLU A 350 12.52 20.14 16.57
CA GLU A 350 11.98 18.80 16.31
C GLU A 350 13.05 17.71 16.47
N ALA A 351 14.24 17.90 15.90
CA ALA A 351 15.35 16.96 16.06
C ALA A 351 15.75 16.78 17.55
N LYS A 352 15.73 17.86 18.33
CA LYS A 352 15.98 17.77 19.78
C LYS A 352 14.87 17.00 20.50
N ALA A 353 13.61 17.25 20.16
CA ALA A 353 12.47 16.55 20.75
C ALA A 353 12.50 15.04 20.48
N GLU A 354 12.94 14.62 19.28
CA GLU A 354 13.13 13.20 18.95
C GLU A 354 14.22 12.54 19.80
N VAL A 355 15.35 13.22 20.00
CA VAL A 355 16.44 12.73 20.86
C VAL A 355 15.98 12.63 22.32
N ASP A 356 15.28 13.64 22.82
CA ASP A 356 14.75 13.65 24.18
C ASP A 356 13.67 12.56 24.39
N ALA A 357 12.84 12.30 23.37
CA ALA A 357 11.85 11.22 23.40
C ALA A 357 12.51 9.83 23.41
N ALA A 358 13.54 9.61 22.59
CA ALA A 358 14.31 8.36 22.59
C ALA A 358 15.04 8.13 23.92
N ALA A 359 15.62 9.17 24.51
CA ALA A 359 16.26 9.10 25.83
C ALA A 359 15.25 8.77 26.94
N ASN A 360 14.04 9.33 26.88
CA ASN A 360 12.97 9.01 27.81
C ASN A 360 12.45 7.58 27.64
N GLN A 361 12.28 7.07 26.42
CA GLN A 361 11.92 5.67 26.17
C GLN A 361 12.95 4.71 26.77
N GLN A 362 14.25 4.96 26.54
CA GLN A 362 15.33 4.15 27.13
C GLN A 362 15.32 4.21 28.66
N ARG A 363 14.99 5.37 29.25
CA ARG A 363 14.88 5.52 30.72
C ARG A 363 13.67 4.75 31.26
N THR A 364 12.53 4.80 30.56
CA THR A 364 11.34 4.03 30.92
C THR A 364 11.63 2.54 30.84
N GLU A 365 12.25 2.05 29.76
CA GLU A 365 12.64 0.64 29.58
C GLU A 365 13.59 0.16 30.69
N ARG A 366 14.59 0.98 31.07
CA ARG A 366 15.48 0.70 32.20
C ARG A 366 14.75 0.67 33.54
N SER A 367 13.73 1.52 33.73
CA SER A 367 12.94 1.54 34.97
C SER A 367 11.90 0.42 35.06
N SER A 368 11.48 -0.15 33.92
CA SER A 368 10.51 -1.24 33.83
C SER A 368 11.12 -2.66 33.77
N GLY A 369 12.45 -2.80 33.74
CA GLY A 369 13.12 -4.10 33.94
C GLY A 369 12.96 -4.55 35.39
N THR A 370 12.19 -5.59 35.76
CA THR A 370 12.43 -7.01 35.43
C THR A 370 13.91 -7.32 35.21
N GLY A 371 14.71 -6.99 36.23
CA GLY A 371 16.11 -7.36 36.31
C GLY A 371 16.29 -8.88 36.38
N PHE A 372 16.39 -9.52 35.22
CA PHE A 372 17.14 -10.76 35.09
C PHE A 372 18.60 -10.35 34.85
N TYR A 373 19.38 -10.29 35.94
CA TYR A 373 20.83 -10.28 35.85
C TYR A 373 21.28 -11.73 35.55
N PRO A 374 22.15 -11.95 34.54
CA PRO A 374 22.72 -13.27 34.26
C PRO A 374 23.60 -13.78 35.40
#